data_AF-A0A9X2A3R1-F1
#
_entry.id   AF-A0A9X2A3R1-F1
#
_cell.length_a   1.000
_cell.length_b   1.000
_cell.length_c   1.000
_cell.angle_alpha   90.00
_cell.angle_beta   90.00
_cell.angle_gamma   90.00
#
_symmetry.space_group_name_H-M   'P 1'
#
loop_
_entity.id
_entity.type
_entity.pdbx_description
1 polymer ?
#
loop_
_entity_poly.entity_id
_entity_poly.type
_entity_poly.pdbx_seq_one_letter_code
_entity_poly.pdbx_strand_id
1 'polypeptide(L)'
;MSNFAFIADQFPSLAETAIGAEKLIYIYPPAAITTARQSLETLVFWLYKYDKTLVLPYDAKLHTLMTDLTFKKLVPDYIWEKMEVIRKSGNRVIHGNPNTKTTEQDAIKIISQLFMVYTWFDREFGSPSIDRSEPRKFKIENIPNPEQIHSLYQSKLAELQQQNKAFEAQIAKQHEQLKQTEQQLAERTADAEQKEQLLAEIDSELAQKRAEVAQAKLNNQAYNQTHPDKTDYNEAETRSLLIDLMLEEAGWHKNKNLKTEVLVKDFPSISGDGKVDYVLMGNDGIPLAVVEAKRTAKSVEEGQQQAKLYADSLEKQYGKRPIIFYTNGYQTYLWDDTHYPPRQVQGYYTQQELNRLISQCQTVSNQKPLSDIPINTDIVERQYQIRAIKAILGAFDRHQRAGLLVMATGKHYIYH
;
A
#
# COMPACT_ATOMS: atom_id res chain seq x y z
N MET A 1 -19.82 8.23 -23.01
CA MET A 1 -20.20 7.06 -22.18
C MET A 1 -19.14 6.90 -21.11
N SER A 2 -19.51 6.53 -19.88
CA SER A 2 -18.56 6.36 -18.76
C SER A 2 -17.45 5.36 -19.09
N ASN A 3 -16.24 5.53 -18.53
CA ASN A 3 -15.17 4.54 -18.65
C ASN A 3 -15.56 3.18 -18.02
N PHE A 4 -16.48 3.15 -17.06
CA PHE A 4 -16.91 1.93 -16.37
C PHE A 4 -18.20 1.30 -16.94
N ALA A 5 -18.71 1.82 -18.06
CA ALA A 5 -19.95 1.31 -18.65
C ALA A 5 -19.88 -0.19 -19.02
N PHE A 6 -18.69 -0.72 -19.30
CA PHE A 6 -18.50 -2.11 -19.72
C PHE A 6 -18.81 -3.17 -18.64
N ILE A 7 -18.86 -2.78 -17.36
CA ILE A 7 -19.24 -3.68 -16.26
C ILE A 7 -20.70 -3.49 -15.81
N ALA A 8 -21.40 -2.48 -16.33
CA ALA A 8 -22.73 -2.08 -15.83
C ALA A 8 -23.80 -3.16 -16.01
N ASP A 9 -23.80 -3.84 -17.15
CA ASP A 9 -24.82 -4.85 -17.47
C ASP A 9 -24.66 -6.13 -16.63
N GLN A 10 -23.41 -6.50 -16.36
CA GLN A 10 -23.08 -7.77 -15.69
C GLN A 10 -22.95 -7.61 -14.17
N PHE A 11 -22.46 -6.45 -13.72
CA PHE A 11 -22.13 -6.18 -12.33
C PHE A 11 -22.64 -4.78 -11.93
N PRO A 12 -23.96 -4.54 -11.93
CA PRO A 12 -24.54 -3.21 -11.76
C PRO A 12 -24.14 -2.54 -10.45
N SER A 13 -24.08 -3.29 -9.34
CA SER A 13 -23.66 -2.75 -8.03
C SER A 13 -22.18 -2.35 -7.99
N LEU A 14 -21.31 -3.10 -8.66
CA LEU A 14 -19.89 -2.74 -8.79
C LEU A 14 -19.73 -1.49 -9.69
N ALA A 15 -20.46 -1.47 -10.81
CA ALA A 15 -20.45 -0.36 -11.75
C ALA A 15 -20.95 0.95 -11.13
N GLU A 16 -22.00 0.90 -10.32
CA GLU A 16 -22.56 2.08 -9.65
C GLU A 16 -21.50 2.85 -8.85
N THR A 17 -20.74 2.14 -8.01
CA THR A 17 -19.68 2.76 -7.19
C THR A 17 -18.53 3.31 -8.04
N ALA A 18 -18.11 2.59 -9.09
CA ALA A 18 -17.03 3.01 -9.97
C ALA A 18 -17.41 4.23 -10.84
N ILE A 19 -18.61 4.22 -11.41
CA ILE A 19 -19.19 5.35 -12.17
C ILE A 19 -19.40 6.55 -11.24
N GLY A 20 -19.83 6.31 -9.99
CA GLY A 20 -19.95 7.35 -8.96
C GLY A 20 -18.61 8.03 -8.69
N ALA A 21 -17.53 7.25 -8.53
CA ALA A 21 -16.19 7.76 -8.33
C ALA A 21 -15.70 8.60 -9.52
N GLU A 22 -15.95 8.16 -10.77
CA GLU A 22 -15.61 8.89 -11.99
C GLU A 22 -16.31 10.25 -12.07
N LYS A 23 -17.62 10.30 -11.76
CA LYS A 23 -18.40 11.55 -11.79
C LYS A 23 -17.84 12.61 -10.85
N LEU A 24 -17.23 12.20 -9.74
CA LEU A 24 -16.73 13.11 -8.71
C LEU A 24 -15.38 13.76 -9.04
N ILE A 25 -14.67 13.30 -10.08
CA ILE A 25 -13.29 13.73 -10.39
C ILE A 25 -13.14 15.25 -10.44
N TYR A 26 -14.00 15.94 -11.20
CA TYR A 26 -13.94 17.40 -11.35
C TYR A 26 -14.88 18.16 -10.39
N ILE A 27 -15.67 17.45 -9.58
CA ILE A 27 -16.61 18.05 -8.62
C ILE A 27 -15.93 18.19 -7.28
N TYR A 28 -15.41 17.08 -6.76
CA TYR A 28 -14.76 17.01 -5.47
C TYR A 28 -13.72 15.87 -5.49
N PRO A 29 -12.49 16.16 -5.97
CA PRO A 29 -11.42 15.17 -6.12
C PRO A 29 -11.16 14.30 -4.87
N PRO A 30 -11.18 14.82 -3.63
CA PRO A 30 -11.08 13.99 -2.42
C PRO A 30 -12.18 12.91 -2.34
N ALA A 31 -13.43 13.26 -2.63
CA ALA A 31 -14.51 12.26 -2.60
C ALA A 31 -14.39 11.25 -3.73
N ALA A 32 -13.93 11.66 -4.93
CA ALA A 32 -13.66 10.74 -6.02
C ALA A 32 -12.69 9.61 -5.59
N ILE A 33 -11.59 9.97 -4.92
CA ILE A 33 -10.59 9.01 -4.41
C ILE A 33 -11.18 8.13 -3.30
N THR A 34 -11.96 8.71 -2.37
CA THR A 34 -12.61 7.94 -1.30
C THR A 34 -13.62 6.93 -1.87
N THR A 35 -14.45 7.35 -2.82
CA THR A 35 -15.41 6.47 -3.51
C THR A 35 -14.68 5.43 -4.36
N ALA A 36 -13.53 5.75 -4.95
CA ALA A 36 -12.69 4.75 -5.63
C ALA A 36 -12.21 3.64 -4.68
N ARG A 37 -11.79 4.00 -3.46
CA ARG A 37 -11.44 3.04 -2.41
C ARG A 37 -12.66 2.20 -1.98
N GLN A 38 -13.83 2.81 -1.84
CA GLN A 38 -15.08 2.08 -1.55
C GLN A 38 -15.47 1.12 -2.68
N SER A 39 -15.28 1.52 -3.93
CA SER A 39 -15.52 0.68 -5.10
C SER A 39 -14.59 -0.54 -5.11
N LEU A 40 -13.30 -0.33 -4.84
CA LEU A 40 -12.34 -1.41 -4.62
C LEU A 40 -12.77 -2.34 -3.47
N GLU A 41 -13.21 -1.78 -2.35
CA GLU A 41 -13.65 -2.58 -1.20
C GLU A 41 -14.87 -3.46 -1.54
N THR A 42 -15.86 -2.90 -2.24
CA THR A 42 -17.01 -3.64 -2.76
C THR A 42 -16.58 -4.77 -3.70
N LEU A 43 -15.62 -4.51 -4.59
CA LEU A 43 -15.06 -5.53 -5.49
C LEU A 43 -14.35 -6.65 -4.71
N VAL A 44 -13.53 -6.32 -3.73
CA VAL A 44 -12.83 -7.32 -2.91
C VAL A 44 -13.84 -8.19 -2.15
N PHE A 45 -14.87 -7.59 -1.54
CA PHE A 45 -15.94 -8.36 -0.90
C PHE A 45 -16.71 -9.24 -1.89
N TRP A 46 -16.95 -8.76 -3.11
CA TRP A 46 -17.55 -9.56 -4.16
C TRP A 46 -16.69 -10.80 -4.47
N LEU A 47 -15.37 -10.64 -4.60
CA LEU A 47 -14.44 -11.74 -4.83
C LEU A 47 -14.52 -12.78 -3.71
N TYR A 48 -14.42 -12.37 -2.45
CA TYR A 48 -14.53 -13.29 -1.30
C TYR A 48 -15.91 -13.95 -1.18
N LYS A 49 -16.97 -13.27 -1.63
CA LYS A 49 -18.32 -13.82 -1.64
C LYS A 49 -18.48 -14.90 -2.69
N TYR A 50 -18.00 -14.68 -3.92
CA TYR A 50 -18.35 -15.52 -5.08
C TYR A 50 -17.22 -16.42 -5.60
N ASP A 51 -15.95 -16.14 -5.33
CA ASP A 51 -14.84 -17.01 -5.70
C ASP A 51 -14.56 -18.05 -4.59
N LYS A 52 -14.86 -19.32 -4.88
CA LYS A 52 -14.67 -20.44 -3.92
C LYS A 52 -13.21 -20.70 -3.55
N THR A 53 -12.25 -20.14 -4.26
CA THR A 53 -10.81 -20.31 -3.95
C THR A 53 -10.35 -19.41 -2.81
N LEU A 54 -11.16 -18.41 -2.44
CA LEU A 54 -10.87 -17.49 -1.34
C LEU A 54 -11.52 -17.95 -0.04
N VAL A 55 -10.79 -17.80 1.05
CA VAL A 55 -11.27 -18.11 2.40
C VAL A 55 -11.26 -16.83 3.22
N LEU A 56 -12.42 -16.45 3.77
CA LEU A 56 -12.54 -15.22 4.53
C LEU A 56 -11.66 -15.30 5.81
N PRO A 57 -10.71 -14.37 6.01
CA PRO A 57 -9.95 -14.30 7.24
C PRO A 57 -10.80 -13.78 8.41
N TYR A 58 -10.31 -13.95 9.64
CA TYR A 58 -11.00 -13.49 10.84
C TYR A 58 -11.28 -11.98 10.84
N ASP A 59 -10.33 -11.17 10.38
CA ASP A 59 -10.49 -9.71 10.23
C ASP A 59 -10.84 -9.36 8.78
N ALA A 60 -12.06 -8.86 8.56
CA ALA A 60 -12.59 -8.52 7.24
C ALA A 60 -12.21 -7.12 6.74
N LYS A 61 -11.22 -6.45 7.34
CA LYS A 61 -10.69 -5.19 6.81
C LYS A 61 -10.07 -5.37 5.44
N LEU A 62 -10.25 -4.37 4.57
CA LEU A 62 -9.71 -4.34 3.20
C LEU A 62 -8.22 -4.72 3.11
N HIS A 63 -7.37 -4.18 4.00
CA HIS A 63 -5.94 -4.52 3.99
C HIS A 63 -5.71 -6.00 4.26
N THR A 64 -6.34 -6.56 5.29
CA THR A 64 -6.23 -7.98 5.64
C THR A 64 -6.65 -8.87 4.47
N LEU A 65 -7.81 -8.56 3.86
CA LEU A 65 -8.34 -9.26 2.70
C LEU A 65 -7.38 -9.21 1.50
N MET A 66 -6.78 -8.06 1.21
CA MET A 66 -5.83 -7.92 0.11
C MET A 66 -4.49 -8.60 0.39
N THR A 67 -4.09 -8.75 1.65
CA THR A 67 -2.80 -9.36 2.02
C THR A 67 -2.86 -10.87 2.24
N ASP A 68 -4.07 -11.44 2.28
CA ASP A 68 -4.27 -12.88 2.46
C ASP A 68 -3.59 -13.69 1.36
N LEU A 69 -3.10 -14.89 1.72
CA LEU A 69 -2.36 -15.75 0.81
C LEU A 69 -3.22 -16.29 -0.35
N THR A 70 -4.50 -16.55 -0.13
CA THR A 70 -5.41 -17.01 -1.20
C THR A 70 -5.71 -15.87 -2.16
N PHE A 71 -5.88 -14.65 -1.65
CA PHE A 71 -6.07 -13.46 -2.47
C PHE A 71 -4.85 -13.13 -3.32
N LYS A 72 -3.64 -13.18 -2.75
CA LYS A 72 -2.39 -12.96 -3.50
C LYS A 72 -2.11 -14.02 -4.58
N LYS A 73 -2.66 -15.22 -4.44
CA LYS A 73 -2.58 -16.25 -5.51
C LYS A 73 -3.58 -15.98 -6.62
N LEU A 74 -4.71 -15.36 -6.30
CA LEU A 74 -5.77 -15.05 -7.25
C LEU A 74 -5.44 -13.83 -8.10
N VAL A 75 -5.00 -12.75 -7.44
CA VAL A 75 -4.78 -11.45 -8.08
C VAL A 75 -3.31 -11.33 -8.50
N PRO A 76 -3.01 -11.11 -9.79
CA PRO A 76 -1.64 -10.88 -10.23
C PRO A 76 -1.02 -9.67 -9.54
N ASP A 77 0.28 -9.70 -9.30
CA ASP A 77 1.01 -8.63 -8.60
C ASP A 77 0.72 -7.25 -9.21
N TYR A 78 0.84 -7.11 -10.53
CA TYR A 78 0.60 -5.84 -11.23
C TYR A 78 -0.82 -5.26 -11.06
N ILE A 79 -1.81 -6.07 -10.69
CA ILE A 79 -3.17 -5.62 -10.34
C ILE A 79 -3.26 -5.29 -8.86
N TRP A 80 -2.70 -6.15 -8.01
CA TRP A 80 -2.66 -5.95 -6.56
C TRP A 80 -2.02 -4.60 -6.20
N GLU A 81 -0.99 -4.21 -6.93
CA GLU A 81 -0.30 -2.93 -6.77
C GLU A 81 -1.21 -1.72 -7.01
N LYS A 82 -2.13 -1.83 -7.97
CA LYS A 82 -3.13 -0.80 -8.27
C LYS A 82 -4.12 -0.69 -7.13
N MET A 83 -4.57 -1.83 -6.64
CA MET A 83 -5.44 -1.91 -5.48
C MET A 83 -4.77 -1.24 -4.27
N GLU A 84 -3.46 -1.48 -4.06
CA GLU A 84 -2.70 -0.89 -2.96
C GLU A 84 -2.54 0.63 -3.10
N VAL A 85 -2.29 1.14 -4.31
CA VAL A 85 -2.25 2.59 -4.59
C VAL A 85 -3.61 3.24 -4.31
N ILE A 86 -4.72 2.63 -4.73
CA ILE A 86 -6.08 3.13 -4.46
C ILE A 86 -6.34 3.13 -2.94
N ARG A 87 -6.01 2.04 -2.25
CA ARG A 87 -6.19 1.90 -0.80
C ARG A 87 -5.40 2.95 -0.02
N LYS A 88 -4.11 3.11 -0.30
CA LYS A 88 -3.23 4.09 0.35
C LYS A 88 -3.67 5.53 0.04
N SER A 89 -4.06 5.81 -1.20
CA SER A 89 -4.55 7.14 -1.59
C SER A 89 -5.85 7.52 -0.88
N GLY A 90 -6.81 6.60 -0.79
CA GLY A 90 -8.04 6.82 -0.04
C GLY A 90 -7.79 7.02 1.45
N ASN A 91 -6.93 6.19 2.06
CA ASN A 91 -6.53 6.38 3.46
C ASN A 91 -5.85 7.74 3.69
N ARG A 92 -4.99 8.18 2.77
CA ARG A 92 -4.34 9.49 2.82
C ARG A 92 -5.34 10.64 2.75
N VAL A 93 -6.37 10.54 1.91
CA VAL A 93 -7.42 11.57 1.83
C VAL A 93 -8.25 11.65 3.11
N ILE A 94 -8.56 10.52 3.73
CA ILE A 94 -9.45 10.45 4.91
C ILE A 94 -8.69 10.78 6.21
N HIS A 95 -7.49 10.25 6.39
CA HIS A 95 -6.73 10.32 7.65
C HIS A 95 -5.43 11.14 7.56
N GLY A 96 -5.05 11.57 6.36
CA GLY A 96 -3.83 12.35 6.14
C GLY A 96 -3.97 13.80 6.60
N ASN A 97 -2.94 14.58 6.32
CA ASN A 97 -2.90 15.98 6.73
C ASN A 97 -4.02 16.77 6.02
N PRO A 98 -4.92 17.44 6.76
CA PRO A 98 -6.03 18.20 6.18
C PRO A 98 -5.59 19.37 5.29
N ASN A 99 -4.33 19.80 5.40
CA ASN A 99 -3.75 20.85 4.55
C ASN A 99 -3.26 20.33 3.19
N THR A 100 -3.19 19.01 2.98
CA THR A 100 -2.80 18.44 1.69
C THR A 100 -3.96 18.57 0.71
N LYS A 101 -3.82 19.46 -0.26
CA LYS A 101 -4.80 19.60 -1.34
C LYS A 101 -4.72 18.42 -2.29
N THR A 102 -5.86 17.77 -2.52
CA THR A 102 -6.01 16.76 -3.58
C THR A 102 -6.48 17.44 -4.86
N THR A 103 -5.77 17.21 -5.97
CA THR A 103 -6.08 17.81 -7.26
C THR A 103 -6.95 16.90 -8.13
N GLU A 104 -7.54 17.46 -9.19
CA GLU A 104 -8.26 16.69 -10.22
C GLU A 104 -7.34 15.67 -10.90
N GLN A 105 -6.08 16.05 -11.15
CA GLN A 105 -5.09 15.14 -11.74
C GLN A 105 -4.80 13.94 -10.82
N ASP A 106 -4.76 14.15 -9.50
CA ASP A 106 -4.62 13.04 -8.54
C ASP A 106 -5.83 12.11 -8.62
N ALA A 107 -7.06 12.66 -8.64
CA ALA A 107 -8.26 11.85 -8.80
C ALA A 107 -8.28 11.07 -10.12
N ILE A 108 -7.92 11.69 -11.24
CA ILE A 108 -7.82 11.02 -12.55
C ILE A 108 -6.83 9.84 -12.47
N LYS A 109 -5.66 10.03 -11.88
CA LYS A 109 -4.66 8.96 -11.72
C LYS A 109 -5.19 7.81 -10.88
N ILE A 110 -5.89 8.07 -9.77
CA ILE A 110 -6.45 6.99 -8.94
C ILE A 110 -7.61 6.28 -9.64
N ILE A 111 -8.48 7.00 -10.32
CA ILE A 111 -9.60 6.40 -11.07
C ILE A 111 -9.10 5.60 -12.27
N SER A 112 -8.00 6.00 -12.92
CA SER A 112 -7.38 5.20 -13.98
C SER A 112 -6.80 3.87 -13.44
N GLN A 113 -6.25 3.86 -12.22
CA GLN A 113 -5.87 2.61 -11.55
C GLN A 113 -7.08 1.72 -11.29
N LEU A 114 -8.20 2.30 -10.83
CA LEU A 114 -9.45 1.56 -10.60
C LEU A 114 -10.00 0.95 -11.90
N PHE A 115 -9.93 1.69 -13.00
CA PHE A 115 -10.30 1.21 -14.33
C PHE A 115 -9.49 -0.02 -14.76
N MET A 116 -8.19 -0.02 -14.51
CA MET A 116 -7.32 -1.17 -14.80
C MET A 116 -7.68 -2.39 -13.94
N VAL A 117 -8.00 -2.17 -12.66
CA VAL A 117 -8.49 -3.25 -11.77
C VAL A 117 -9.78 -3.86 -12.32
N TYR A 118 -10.74 -3.04 -12.74
CA TYR A 118 -11.99 -3.55 -13.33
C TYR A 118 -11.81 -4.16 -14.73
N THR A 119 -10.81 -3.73 -15.49
CA THR A 119 -10.46 -4.34 -16.78
C THR A 119 -9.96 -5.78 -16.58
N TRP A 120 -9.09 -6.00 -15.60
CA TRP A 120 -8.68 -7.34 -15.20
C TRP A 120 -9.87 -8.16 -14.66
N PHE A 121 -10.69 -7.56 -13.80
CA PHE A 121 -11.85 -8.24 -13.23
C PHE A 121 -12.85 -8.72 -14.29
N ASP A 122 -13.24 -7.86 -15.24
CA ASP A 122 -14.14 -8.27 -16.33
C ASP A 122 -13.53 -9.38 -17.18
N ARG A 123 -12.21 -9.39 -17.38
CA ARG A 123 -11.54 -10.44 -18.13
C ARG A 123 -11.58 -11.79 -17.42
N GLU A 124 -11.43 -11.81 -16.10
CA GLU A 124 -11.38 -13.04 -15.32
C GLU A 124 -12.77 -13.56 -14.94
N PHE A 125 -13.72 -12.66 -14.66
CA PHE A 125 -15.02 -13.00 -14.07
C PHE A 125 -16.24 -12.62 -14.93
N GLY A 126 -16.06 -11.82 -15.97
CA GLY A 126 -17.14 -11.45 -16.88
C GLY A 126 -17.60 -12.60 -17.76
N SER A 127 -18.70 -12.41 -18.46
CA SER A 127 -19.30 -13.39 -19.37
C SER A 127 -18.31 -13.75 -20.47
N PRO A 128 -18.12 -15.05 -20.76
CA PRO A 128 -17.23 -15.50 -21.83
C PRO A 128 -17.75 -15.15 -23.24
N SER A 129 -19.02 -14.72 -23.37
CA SER A 129 -19.60 -14.29 -24.64
C SER A 129 -19.15 -12.91 -25.10
N ILE A 130 -18.53 -12.13 -24.22
CA ILE A 130 -18.07 -10.77 -24.54
C ILE A 130 -16.65 -10.85 -25.09
N ASP A 131 -16.44 -10.30 -26.28
CA ASP A 131 -15.10 -10.22 -26.87
C ASP A 131 -14.25 -9.16 -26.15
N ARG A 132 -13.02 -9.56 -25.78
CA ARG A 132 -12.01 -8.77 -25.05
C ARG A 132 -10.66 -8.80 -25.78
N SER A 133 -10.68 -9.11 -27.08
CA SER A 133 -9.50 -9.15 -27.94
C SER A 133 -8.78 -7.79 -28.05
N GLU A 134 -9.56 -6.71 -27.97
CA GLU A 134 -9.08 -5.34 -28.01
C GLU A 134 -8.85 -4.75 -26.60
N PRO A 135 -7.71 -4.08 -26.37
CA PRO A 135 -7.40 -3.52 -25.05
C PRO A 135 -8.32 -2.35 -24.72
N ARG A 136 -8.90 -2.37 -23.52
CA ARG A 136 -9.68 -1.25 -23.00
C ARG A 136 -8.73 -0.12 -22.61
N LYS A 137 -9.07 1.12 -22.97
CA LYS A 137 -8.28 2.31 -22.63
C LYS A 137 -9.11 3.27 -21.80
N PHE A 138 -8.50 3.77 -20.74
CA PHE A 138 -9.06 4.86 -19.98
C PHE A 138 -9.01 6.15 -20.80
N LYS A 139 -10.14 6.84 -20.89
CA LYS A 139 -10.34 8.03 -21.73
C LYS A 139 -10.75 9.20 -20.86
N ILE A 140 -9.95 10.25 -20.83
CA ILE A 140 -10.22 11.46 -20.05
C ILE A 140 -11.47 12.16 -20.60
N GLU A 141 -11.68 12.10 -21.90
CA GLU A 141 -12.86 12.65 -22.60
C GLU A 141 -14.18 11.99 -22.20
N ASN A 142 -14.14 10.80 -21.61
CA ASN A 142 -15.32 10.10 -21.11
C ASN A 142 -15.70 10.53 -19.69
N ILE A 143 -14.82 11.26 -18.99
CA ILE A 143 -15.11 11.80 -17.65
C ILE A 143 -16.14 12.93 -17.80
N PRO A 144 -17.27 12.88 -17.09
CA PRO A 144 -18.29 13.92 -17.17
C PRO A 144 -17.72 15.30 -16.82
N ASN A 145 -17.72 16.25 -17.77
CA ASN A 145 -17.21 17.61 -17.56
C ASN A 145 -18.23 18.48 -16.80
N PRO A 146 -17.84 19.16 -15.70
CA PRO A 146 -18.75 19.92 -14.84
C PRO A 146 -19.25 21.26 -15.38
N GLU A 147 -18.78 21.79 -16.52
CA GLU A 147 -19.30 23.08 -17.04
C GLU A 147 -20.83 23.07 -17.27
N GLN A 148 -21.43 21.92 -17.55
CA GLN A 148 -22.89 21.77 -17.68
C GLN A 148 -23.63 21.56 -16.34
N ILE A 149 -22.92 21.34 -15.23
CA ILE A 149 -23.51 20.89 -13.95
C ILE A 149 -23.07 21.77 -12.75
N HIS A 150 -22.17 22.73 -12.95
CA HIS A 150 -21.59 23.57 -11.89
C HIS A 150 -22.63 24.37 -11.07
N SER A 151 -23.71 24.86 -11.72
CA SER A 151 -24.79 25.59 -11.03
C SER A 151 -25.71 24.67 -10.21
N LEU A 152 -25.86 23.40 -10.62
CA LEU A 152 -26.56 22.38 -9.86
C LEU A 152 -25.72 21.90 -8.67
N TYR A 153 -24.39 21.90 -8.79
CA TYR A 153 -23.50 21.39 -7.75
C TYR A 153 -23.39 22.30 -6.54
N GLN A 154 -23.27 23.62 -6.70
CA GLN A 154 -23.15 24.51 -5.52
C GLN A 154 -24.39 24.46 -4.63
N SER A 155 -25.59 24.39 -5.21
CA SER A 155 -26.83 24.20 -4.45
C SER A 155 -26.89 22.80 -3.83
N LYS A 156 -26.51 21.76 -4.57
CA LYS A 156 -26.53 20.38 -4.09
C LYS A 156 -25.46 20.08 -3.05
N LEU A 157 -24.32 20.77 -3.02
CA LEU A 157 -23.23 20.54 -2.07
C LEU A 157 -23.56 21.05 -0.67
N ALA A 158 -24.24 22.20 -0.57
CA ALA A 158 -24.82 22.69 0.68
C ALA A 158 -25.95 21.76 1.17
N GLU A 159 -26.79 21.29 0.25
CA GLU A 159 -27.87 20.35 0.53
C GLU A 159 -27.33 18.97 0.96
N LEU A 160 -26.27 18.45 0.33
CA LEU A 160 -25.58 17.20 0.67
C LEU A 160 -24.84 17.30 2.00
N GLN A 161 -24.25 18.44 2.35
CA GLN A 161 -23.64 18.62 3.67
C GLN A 161 -24.70 18.61 4.78
N GLN A 162 -25.88 19.17 4.51
CA GLN A 162 -27.00 19.14 5.43
C GLN A 162 -27.63 17.74 5.51
N GLN A 163 -27.76 17.05 4.37
CA GLN A 163 -28.20 15.66 4.29
C GLN A 163 -27.20 14.70 4.94
N ASN A 164 -25.89 14.88 4.79
CA ASN A 164 -24.88 14.02 5.43
C ASN A 164 -24.95 14.14 6.95
N LYS A 165 -25.12 15.35 7.51
CA LYS A 165 -25.36 15.51 8.95
C LYS A 165 -26.67 14.85 9.40
N ALA A 166 -27.74 15.00 8.60
CA ALA A 166 -29.02 14.35 8.87
C ALA A 166 -28.93 12.82 8.74
N PHE A 167 -28.14 12.32 7.79
CA PHE A 167 -27.93 10.91 7.49
C PHE A 167 -27.01 10.26 8.52
N GLU A 168 -25.97 10.95 9.01
CA GLU A 168 -25.16 10.52 10.15
C GLU A 168 -26.02 10.43 11.43
N ALA A 169 -26.90 11.41 11.66
CA ALA A 169 -27.87 11.34 12.75
C ALA A 169 -28.89 10.21 12.55
N GLN A 170 -29.29 9.92 11.31
CA GLN A 170 -30.21 8.85 10.97
C GLN A 170 -29.56 7.46 11.04
N ILE A 171 -28.28 7.33 10.67
CA ILE A 171 -27.45 6.13 10.84
C ILE A 171 -27.24 5.86 12.33
N ALA A 172 -26.95 6.89 13.14
CA ALA A 172 -26.84 6.73 14.58
C ALA A 172 -28.17 6.23 15.18
N LYS A 173 -29.30 6.80 14.73
CA LYS A 173 -30.64 6.38 15.14
C LYS A 173 -31.01 4.98 14.61
N GLN A 174 -30.59 4.62 13.40
CA GLN A 174 -30.78 3.29 12.81
C GLN A 174 -29.89 2.25 13.47
N HIS A 175 -28.66 2.58 13.88
CA HIS A 175 -27.81 1.68 14.67
C HIS A 175 -28.38 1.45 16.06
N GLU A 176 -28.94 2.49 16.68
CA GLU A 176 -29.62 2.36 17.97
C GLU A 176 -30.93 1.56 17.85
N GLN A 177 -31.70 1.78 16.78
CA GLN A 177 -32.86 0.96 16.43
C GLN A 177 -32.49 -0.47 16.04
N LEU A 178 -31.42 -0.70 15.29
CA LEU A 178 -30.92 -2.03 14.95
C LEU A 178 -30.47 -2.76 16.20
N LYS A 179 -29.79 -2.10 17.13
CA LYS A 179 -29.40 -2.68 18.42
C LYS A 179 -30.61 -3.03 19.29
N GLN A 180 -31.64 -2.18 19.30
CA GLN A 180 -32.93 -2.47 19.97
C GLN A 180 -33.72 -3.58 19.26
N THR A 181 -33.65 -3.64 17.93
CA THR A 181 -34.30 -4.65 17.07
C THR A 181 -33.57 -5.99 17.17
N GLU A 182 -32.25 -6.03 17.27
CA GLU A 182 -31.42 -7.21 17.54
C GLU A 182 -31.71 -7.76 18.93
N GLN A 183 -31.87 -6.89 19.94
CA GLN A 183 -32.33 -7.28 21.28
C GLN A 183 -33.77 -7.82 21.27
N GLN A 184 -34.67 -7.23 20.48
CA GLN A 184 -36.05 -7.74 20.30
C GLN A 184 -36.14 -9.00 19.43
N LEU A 185 -35.25 -9.17 18.44
CA LEU A 185 -35.12 -10.39 17.61
C LEU A 185 -34.50 -11.54 18.41
N ALA A 186 -33.62 -11.24 19.37
CA ALA A 186 -33.10 -12.22 20.32
C ALA A 186 -34.21 -12.75 21.26
N GLU A 187 -35.29 -11.99 21.47
CA GLU A 187 -36.45 -12.38 22.28
C GLU A 187 -37.62 -12.95 21.45
N ARG A 188 -37.72 -12.62 20.15
CA ARG A 188 -38.72 -13.16 19.20
C ARG A 188 -38.24 -14.41 18.45
N THR A 189 -37.64 -15.36 19.15
CA THR A 189 -37.32 -16.71 18.61
C THR A 189 -38.59 -17.56 18.43
N ALA A 190 -39.45 -17.13 17.53
CA ALA A 190 -40.55 -17.86 16.91
C ALA A 190 -40.68 -17.22 15.51
N ASP A 191 -39.95 -17.63 14.49
CA ASP A 191 -39.96 -18.97 13.89
C ASP A 191 -38.54 -19.42 13.49
N ALA A 192 -37.98 -20.38 14.22
CA ALA A 192 -36.69 -20.99 13.86
C ALA A 192 -36.74 -21.66 12.46
N GLU A 193 -37.87 -22.25 12.10
CA GLU A 193 -38.10 -22.92 10.81
C GLU A 193 -38.07 -21.94 9.62
N GLN A 194 -38.67 -20.74 9.75
CA GLN A 194 -38.63 -19.74 8.67
C GLN A 194 -37.22 -19.16 8.47
N LYS A 195 -36.47 -18.96 9.56
CA LYS A 195 -35.07 -18.55 9.48
C LYS A 195 -34.21 -19.63 8.83
N GLU A 196 -34.43 -20.89 9.18
CA GLU A 196 -33.72 -22.03 8.60
C GLU A 196 -34.03 -22.18 7.10
N GLN A 197 -35.30 -22.01 6.70
CA GLN A 197 -35.71 -22.00 5.28
C GLN A 197 -35.04 -20.86 4.51
N LEU A 198 -35.05 -19.64 5.04
CA LEU A 198 -34.42 -18.49 4.40
C LEU A 198 -32.89 -18.65 4.30
N LEU A 199 -32.23 -19.18 5.34
CA LEU A 199 -30.81 -19.48 5.31
C LEU A 199 -30.49 -20.56 4.26
N ALA A 200 -31.29 -21.62 4.19
CA ALA A 200 -31.12 -22.67 3.20
C ALA A 200 -31.33 -22.15 1.76
N GLU A 201 -32.29 -21.24 1.55
CA GLU A 201 -32.52 -20.58 0.27
C GLU A 201 -31.33 -19.69 -0.13
N ILE A 202 -30.87 -18.83 0.79
CA ILE A 202 -29.69 -17.98 0.59
C ILE A 202 -28.44 -18.83 0.30
N ASP A 203 -28.24 -19.91 1.03
CA ASP A 203 -27.09 -20.82 0.85
C ASP A 203 -27.16 -21.54 -0.51
N SER A 204 -28.35 -21.95 -0.94
CA SER A 204 -28.60 -22.56 -2.25
C SER A 204 -28.33 -21.56 -3.39
N GLU A 205 -28.89 -20.35 -3.32
CA GLU A 205 -28.64 -19.30 -4.30
C GLU A 205 -27.15 -18.91 -4.36
N LEU A 206 -26.50 -18.78 -3.20
CA LEU A 206 -25.07 -18.50 -3.12
C LEU A 206 -24.25 -19.64 -3.74
N ALA A 207 -24.62 -20.90 -3.49
CA ALA A 207 -23.95 -22.07 -4.06
C ALA A 207 -24.07 -22.10 -5.59
N GLN A 208 -25.26 -21.79 -6.12
CA GLN A 208 -25.51 -21.66 -7.56
C GLN A 208 -24.67 -20.54 -8.17
N LYS A 209 -24.71 -19.33 -7.60
CA LYS A 209 -23.92 -18.19 -8.08
C LYS A 209 -22.42 -18.46 -8.06
N ARG A 210 -21.91 -19.11 -7.00
CA ARG A 210 -20.50 -19.51 -6.93
C ARG A 210 -20.14 -20.58 -7.98
N ALA A 211 -21.08 -21.46 -8.35
CA ALA A 211 -20.87 -22.43 -9.43
C ALA A 211 -20.84 -21.75 -10.80
N GLU A 212 -21.74 -20.80 -11.05
CA GLU A 212 -21.74 -19.96 -12.26
C GLU A 212 -20.42 -19.19 -12.41
N VAL A 213 -19.96 -18.54 -11.34
CA VAL A 213 -18.69 -17.80 -11.33
C VAL A 213 -17.49 -18.72 -11.55
N ALA A 214 -17.46 -19.89 -10.92
CA ALA A 214 -16.39 -20.86 -11.14
C ALA A 214 -16.35 -21.35 -12.59
N GLN A 215 -17.52 -21.62 -13.20
CA GLN A 215 -17.60 -22.03 -14.60
C GLN A 215 -17.19 -20.90 -15.55
N ALA A 216 -17.65 -19.67 -15.30
CA ALA A 216 -17.25 -18.50 -16.09
C ALA A 216 -15.73 -18.31 -16.05
N LYS A 217 -15.12 -18.42 -14.87
CA LYS A 217 -13.67 -18.31 -14.68
C LYS A 217 -12.89 -19.39 -15.46
N LEU A 218 -13.36 -20.64 -15.47
CA LEU A 218 -12.76 -21.71 -16.27
C LEU A 218 -12.85 -21.42 -17.78
N ASN A 219 -14.00 -20.93 -18.24
CA ASN A 219 -14.18 -20.56 -19.64
C ASN A 219 -13.29 -19.37 -20.03
N ASN A 220 -13.18 -18.37 -19.16
CA ASN A 220 -12.32 -17.21 -19.36
C ASN A 220 -10.84 -17.60 -19.34
N GLN A 221 -10.44 -18.56 -18.51
CA GLN A 221 -9.07 -19.09 -18.52
C GLN A 221 -8.72 -19.71 -19.89
N ALA A 222 -9.63 -20.50 -20.48
CA ALA A 222 -9.45 -21.05 -21.83
C ALA A 222 -9.44 -19.96 -22.91
N TYR A 223 -10.33 -18.97 -22.80
CA TYR A 223 -10.35 -17.81 -23.70
C TYR A 223 -9.02 -17.03 -23.64
N ASN A 224 -8.52 -16.74 -22.43
CA ASN A 224 -7.30 -15.96 -22.20
C ASN A 224 -6.02 -16.65 -22.71
N GLN A 225 -6.01 -17.98 -22.83
CA GLN A 225 -4.90 -18.71 -23.46
C GLN A 225 -4.78 -18.44 -24.96
N THR A 226 -5.91 -18.20 -25.64
CA THR A 226 -5.96 -17.95 -27.10
C THR A 226 -6.04 -16.46 -27.43
N HIS A 227 -6.47 -15.65 -26.47
CA HIS A 227 -6.59 -14.20 -26.57
C HIS A 227 -5.79 -13.57 -25.42
N PRO A 228 -4.48 -13.36 -25.58
CA PRO A 228 -3.62 -12.82 -24.52
C PRO A 228 -3.98 -11.37 -24.17
N ASP A 229 -3.65 -10.96 -22.95
CA ASP A 229 -3.89 -9.58 -22.53
C ASP A 229 -2.91 -8.62 -23.20
N LYS A 230 -3.47 -7.63 -23.90
CA LYS A 230 -2.72 -6.55 -24.58
C LYS A 230 -2.87 -5.21 -23.86
N THR A 231 -3.54 -5.19 -22.71
CA THR A 231 -3.74 -3.98 -21.91
C THR A 231 -2.40 -3.54 -21.35
N ASP A 232 -2.02 -2.28 -21.59
CA ASP A 232 -0.91 -1.66 -20.88
C ASP A 232 -1.40 -1.26 -19.49
N TYR A 233 -0.91 -1.99 -18.48
CA TYR A 233 -1.24 -1.72 -17.10
C TYR A 233 -0.39 -0.58 -16.51
N ASN A 234 0.45 0.14 -17.25
CA ASN A 234 1.23 1.28 -16.73
C ASN A 234 1.95 1.00 -15.39
N GLU A 235 2.52 -0.19 -15.20
CA GLU A 235 3.11 -0.61 -13.91
C GLU A 235 4.16 0.39 -13.37
N ALA A 236 4.92 1.01 -14.28
CA ALA A 236 5.90 2.03 -13.93
C ALA A 236 5.26 3.25 -13.25
N GLU A 237 4.08 3.68 -13.72
CA GLU A 237 3.33 4.78 -13.14
C GLU A 237 2.75 4.37 -11.76
N THR A 238 2.17 3.18 -11.65
CA THR A 238 1.67 2.64 -10.38
C THR A 238 2.77 2.58 -9.31
N ARG A 239 3.97 2.15 -9.70
CA ARG A 239 5.14 2.10 -8.81
C ARG A 239 5.58 3.48 -8.35
N SER A 240 5.67 4.43 -9.28
CA SER A 240 6.03 5.82 -8.95
C SER A 240 5.03 6.42 -7.98
N LEU A 241 3.72 6.19 -8.20
CA LEU A 241 2.67 6.61 -7.28
C LEU A 241 2.83 6.00 -5.89
N LEU A 242 3.14 4.70 -5.81
CA LEU A 242 3.31 4.01 -4.53
C LEU A 242 4.52 4.56 -3.75
N ILE A 243 5.64 4.80 -4.42
CA ILE A 243 6.84 5.40 -3.81
C ILE A 243 6.53 6.82 -3.32
N ASP A 244 5.89 7.64 -4.15
CA ASP A 244 5.53 9.02 -3.81
C ASP A 244 4.59 9.05 -2.58
N LEU A 245 3.60 8.16 -2.50
CA LEU A 245 2.70 8.02 -1.34
C LEU A 245 3.46 7.64 -0.06
N MET A 246 4.40 6.69 -0.15
CA MET A 246 5.20 6.26 1.00
C MET A 246 6.16 7.35 1.48
N LEU A 247 6.72 8.14 0.56
CA LEU A 247 7.55 9.30 0.89
C LEU A 247 6.72 10.38 1.59
N GLU A 248 5.53 10.68 1.06
CA GLU A 248 4.61 11.65 1.65
C GLU A 248 4.15 11.23 3.06
N GLU A 249 3.86 9.94 3.26
CA GLU A 249 3.50 9.36 4.55
C GLU A 249 4.60 9.56 5.61
N ALA A 250 5.88 9.51 5.20
CA ALA A 250 7.03 9.80 6.06
C ALA A 250 7.35 11.31 6.17
N GLY A 251 6.52 12.19 5.60
CA GLY A 251 6.64 13.64 5.69
C GLY A 251 7.58 14.28 4.66
N TRP A 252 7.87 13.59 3.55
CA TRP A 252 8.70 14.09 2.46
C TRP A 252 7.85 14.68 1.33
N HIS A 253 8.07 15.95 0.98
CA HIS A 253 7.27 16.69 0.01
C HIS A 253 8.14 17.44 -1.00
N LYS A 254 7.82 17.33 -2.30
CA LYS A 254 8.63 17.82 -3.45
C LYS A 254 9.00 19.32 -3.40
N ASN A 255 8.18 20.14 -2.73
CA ASN A 255 8.38 21.59 -2.60
C ASN A 255 8.85 22.02 -1.20
N LYS A 256 9.33 21.08 -0.37
CA LYS A 256 9.73 21.35 1.01
C LYS A 256 11.08 20.72 1.35
N ASN A 257 11.13 19.39 1.35
CA ASN A 257 12.26 18.60 1.87
C ASN A 257 12.57 17.37 1.01
N LEU A 258 11.93 17.21 -0.13
CA LEU A 258 12.19 16.17 -1.11
C LEU A 258 12.64 16.81 -2.42
N LYS A 259 13.78 16.39 -2.97
CA LYS A 259 14.16 16.72 -4.34
C LYS A 259 14.03 15.49 -5.20
N THR A 260 13.47 15.63 -6.40
CA THR A 260 13.39 14.56 -7.39
C THR A 260 14.37 14.82 -8.53
N GLU A 261 14.82 13.76 -9.19
CA GLU A 261 15.61 13.87 -10.43
C GLU A 261 16.89 14.70 -10.28
N VAL A 262 17.60 14.51 -9.16
CA VAL A 262 18.77 15.32 -8.80
C VAL A 262 19.99 14.87 -9.59
N LEU A 263 20.55 15.79 -10.37
CA LEU A 263 21.83 15.56 -11.05
C LEU A 263 22.98 15.58 -10.05
N VAL A 264 23.82 14.56 -10.11
CA VAL A 264 25.05 14.45 -9.33
C VAL A 264 26.25 14.33 -10.27
N LYS A 265 27.36 14.94 -9.85
CA LYS A 265 28.65 14.88 -10.57
C LYS A 265 29.52 13.76 -10.00
N ASP A 266 30.63 13.49 -10.68
CA ASP A 266 31.61 12.48 -10.30
C ASP A 266 31.00 11.07 -10.15
N PHE A 267 29.99 10.78 -10.96
CA PHE A 267 29.32 9.49 -11.02
C PHE A 267 30.04 8.60 -12.05
N PRO A 268 30.22 7.28 -11.81
CA PRO A 268 30.95 6.41 -12.73
C PRO A 268 30.09 6.02 -13.96
N SER A 269 29.79 7.01 -14.79
CA SER A 269 29.13 6.89 -16.09
C SER A 269 30.03 7.46 -17.19
N ILE A 270 29.66 7.21 -18.45
CA ILE A 270 30.39 7.73 -19.61
C ILE A 270 30.42 9.28 -19.61
N SER A 271 29.36 9.93 -19.15
CA SER A 271 29.28 11.39 -19.05
C SER A 271 29.92 11.96 -17.79
N GLY A 272 30.19 11.13 -16.77
CA GLY A 272 30.58 11.58 -15.43
C GLY A 272 29.41 12.08 -14.57
N ASP A 273 28.20 12.13 -15.15
CA ASP A 273 26.99 12.60 -14.49
C ASP A 273 26.07 11.41 -14.14
N GLY A 274 25.37 11.54 -13.01
CA GLY A 274 24.34 10.62 -12.54
C GLY A 274 23.03 11.36 -12.26
N LYS A 275 21.91 10.64 -12.24
CA LYS A 275 20.59 11.20 -11.94
C LYS A 275 19.91 10.39 -10.86
N VAL A 276 19.82 10.97 -9.67
CA VAL A 276 19.20 10.36 -8.49
C VAL A 276 17.69 10.55 -8.56
N ASP A 277 16.92 9.48 -8.36
CA ASP A 277 15.46 9.55 -8.41
C ASP A 277 14.90 10.47 -7.32
N TYR A 278 15.32 10.25 -6.06
CA TYR A 278 14.88 11.05 -4.92
C TYR A 278 16.01 11.31 -3.93
N VAL A 279 16.07 12.55 -3.43
CA VAL A 279 16.98 12.97 -2.36
C VAL A 279 16.18 13.58 -1.21
N LEU A 280 16.33 13.00 -0.02
CA LEU A 280 15.66 13.41 1.21
C LEU A 280 16.54 14.43 1.92
N MET A 281 16.07 15.69 1.98
CA MET A 281 16.89 16.83 2.42
C MET A 281 16.68 17.16 3.91
N GLY A 282 17.77 17.45 4.62
CA GLY A 282 17.75 18.05 5.94
C GLY A 282 17.35 19.53 5.89
N ASN A 283 16.99 20.10 7.05
CA ASN A 283 16.67 21.52 7.17
C ASN A 283 17.89 22.43 6.95
N ASP A 284 19.09 21.86 7.08
CA ASP A 284 20.39 22.46 6.77
C ASP A 284 20.70 22.47 5.26
N GLY A 285 19.83 21.90 4.43
CA GLY A 285 20.06 21.74 3.00
C GLY A 285 21.05 20.62 2.65
N ILE A 286 21.40 19.76 3.61
CA ILE A 286 22.29 18.61 3.41
C ILE A 286 21.45 17.34 3.17
N PRO A 287 21.77 16.51 2.17
CA PRO A 287 21.12 15.22 1.97
C PRO A 287 21.22 14.32 3.22
N LEU A 288 20.07 13.84 3.70
CA LEU A 288 19.99 12.84 4.77
C LEU A 288 19.88 11.43 4.21
N ALA A 289 19.22 11.27 3.06
CA ALA A 289 19.13 9.99 2.39
C ALA A 289 18.96 10.13 0.88
N VAL A 290 19.34 9.07 0.18
CA VAL A 290 19.06 8.85 -1.24
C VAL A 290 18.04 7.71 -1.38
N VAL A 291 17.12 7.80 -2.34
CA VAL A 291 16.25 6.70 -2.73
C VAL A 291 16.42 6.41 -4.22
N GLU A 292 16.84 5.18 -4.52
CA GLU A 292 16.92 4.65 -5.88
C GLU A 292 15.72 3.76 -6.20
N ALA A 293 15.01 4.04 -7.29
CA ALA A 293 13.84 3.27 -7.70
C ALA A 293 14.16 2.33 -8.88
N LYS A 294 13.66 1.09 -8.79
CA LYS A 294 13.85 0.04 -9.81
C LYS A 294 12.54 -0.51 -10.32
N ARG A 295 12.59 -1.08 -11.53
CA ARG A 295 11.39 -1.51 -12.27
C ARG A 295 10.79 -2.81 -11.76
N THR A 296 11.52 -3.68 -11.07
CA THR A 296 11.05 -5.02 -10.69
C THR A 296 11.70 -5.50 -9.39
N ALA A 297 11.14 -6.52 -8.72
CA ALA A 297 11.75 -7.15 -7.55
C ALA A 297 13.17 -7.66 -7.79
N LYS A 298 13.40 -8.40 -8.88
CA LYS A 298 14.74 -8.92 -9.23
C LYS A 298 15.79 -7.81 -9.43
N SER A 299 15.35 -6.61 -9.81
CA SER A 299 16.26 -5.46 -10.01
C SER A 299 16.47 -4.64 -8.75
N VAL A 300 15.80 -4.95 -7.62
CA VAL A 300 16.00 -4.24 -6.34
C VAL A 300 17.43 -4.47 -5.86
N GLU A 301 17.92 -5.70 -5.91
CA GLU A 301 19.31 -6.03 -5.56
C GLU A 301 20.31 -5.36 -6.52
N GLU A 302 19.98 -5.26 -7.81
CA GLU A 302 20.79 -4.54 -8.81
C GLU A 302 20.86 -3.03 -8.51
N GLY A 303 19.80 -2.46 -7.93
CA GLY A 303 19.74 -1.06 -7.50
C GLY A 303 20.62 -0.74 -6.30
N GLN A 304 21.03 -1.72 -5.52
CA GLN A 304 21.86 -1.51 -4.34
C GLN A 304 23.19 -0.81 -4.68
N GLN A 305 23.90 -1.31 -5.70
CA GLN A 305 25.20 -0.75 -6.08
C GLN A 305 25.05 0.68 -6.62
N GLN A 306 24.03 0.93 -7.43
CA GLN A 306 23.77 2.26 -7.98
C GLN A 306 23.39 3.26 -6.89
N ALA A 307 22.55 2.85 -5.94
CA ALA A 307 22.18 3.68 -4.80
C ALA A 307 23.40 4.05 -3.95
N LYS A 308 24.35 3.13 -3.76
CA LYS A 308 25.64 3.44 -3.09
C LYS A 308 26.44 4.48 -3.87
N LEU A 309 26.60 4.30 -5.19
CA LEU A 309 27.36 5.24 -6.02
C LEU A 309 26.78 6.65 -5.97
N TYR A 310 25.45 6.79 -5.98
CA TYR A 310 24.81 8.09 -5.79
C TYR A 310 25.10 8.70 -4.43
N ALA A 311 25.10 7.86 -3.40
CA ALA A 311 25.37 8.28 -2.05
C ALA A 311 26.84 8.69 -1.87
N ASP A 312 27.78 8.02 -2.55
CA ASP A 312 29.20 8.40 -2.64
C ASP A 312 29.37 9.78 -3.34
N SER A 313 28.65 10.02 -4.46
CA SER A 313 28.67 11.32 -5.16
C SER A 313 28.09 12.46 -4.30
N LEU A 314 26.99 12.21 -3.60
CA LEU A 314 26.37 13.19 -2.70
C LEU A 314 27.26 13.50 -1.50
N GLU A 315 27.95 12.50 -0.94
CA GLU A 315 28.92 12.72 0.14
C GLU A 315 30.06 13.64 -0.31
N LYS A 316 30.63 13.43 -1.50
CA LYS A 316 31.67 14.32 -2.05
C LYS A 316 31.18 15.76 -2.21
N GLN A 317 29.93 15.94 -2.63
CA GLN A 317 29.36 17.26 -2.87
C GLN A 317 28.96 18.01 -1.58
N TYR A 318 28.42 17.30 -0.59
CA TYR A 318 27.82 17.91 0.60
C TYR A 318 28.59 17.64 1.90
N GLY A 319 29.63 16.80 1.87
CA GLY A 319 30.52 16.50 3.01
C GLY A 319 29.90 15.60 4.09
N LYS A 320 28.74 14.99 3.85
CA LYS A 320 28.05 14.11 4.80
C LYS A 320 27.47 12.90 4.08
N ARG A 321 27.75 11.70 4.59
CA ARG A 321 27.23 10.43 4.05
C ARG A 321 25.71 10.32 4.23
N PRO A 322 24.90 10.29 3.16
CA PRO A 322 23.46 10.06 3.28
C PRO A 322 23.15 8.56 3.45
N ILE A 323 22.07 8.24 4.18
CA ILE A 323 21.53 6.88 4.29
C ILE A 323 20.99 6.43 2.93
N ILE A 324 21.19 5.16 2.59
CA ILE A 324 20.75 4.63 1.30
C ILE A 324 19.40 3.94 1.45
N PHE A 325 18.46 4.28 0.58
CA PHE A 325 17.30 3.45 0.28
C PHE A 325 17.34 2.99 -1.17
N TYR A 326 16.90 1.77 -1.40
CA TYR A 326 16.61 1.28 -2.74
C TYR A 326 15.30 0.49 -2.72
N THR A 327 14.50 0.66 -3.76
CA THR A 327 13.10 0.21 -3.76
C THR A 327 12.62 -0.16 -5.15
N ASN A 328 11.63 -1.04 -5.23
CA ASN A 328 10.78 -1.22 -6.42
C ASN A 328 9.33 -0.76 -6.17
N GLY A 329 9.10 0.04 -5.13
CA GLY A 329 7.77 0.43 -4.66
C GLY A 329 7.13 -0.57 -3.69
N TYR A 330 7.41 -1.87 -3.79
CA TYR A 330 6.81 -2.90 -2.92
C TYR A 330 7.73 -3.30 -1.77
N GLN A 331 9.00 -3.50 -2.08
CA GLN A 331 10.06 -3.77 -1.13
C GLN A 331 10.96 -2.55 -1.10
N THR A 332 11.10 -1.98 0.09
CA THR A 332 12.05 -0.90 0.34
C THR A 332 13.13 -1.45 1.25
N TYR A 333 14.38 -1.26 0.87
CA TYR A 333 15.53 -1.62 1.68
C TYR A 333 16.20 -0.36 2.21
N LEU A 334 16.62 -0.40 3.46
CA LEU A 334 17.47 0.60 4.08
C LEU A 334 18.87 0.02 4.23
N TRP A 335 19.86 0.79 3.80
CA TRP A 335 21.27 0.43 3.91
C TRP A 335 22.08 1.60 4.49
N ASP A 336 22.72 1.33 5.63
CA ASP A 336 23.82 2.14 6.15
C ASP A 336 25.11 1.39 5.80
N ASP A 337 25.66 1.70 4.64
CA ASP A 337 26.81 0.98 4.07
C ASP A 337 28.10 1.10 4.88
N THR A 338 28.13 1.99 5.86
CA THR A 338 29.28 2.18 6.75
C THR A 338 29.27 1.28 7.98
N HIS A 339 28.08 0.85 8.45
CA HIS A 339 27.97 0.03 9.66
C HIS A 339 27.14 -1.24 9.47
N TYR A 340 26.00 -1.20 8.79
CA TYR A 340 25.04 -2.30 8.80
C TYR A 340 24.73 -2.84 7.39
N PRO A 341 24.55 -4.16 7.23
CA PRO A 341 24.08 -4.71 5.96
C PRO A 341 22.67 -4.20 5.63
N PRO A 342 22.27 -4.23 4.33
CA PRO A 342 20.93 -3.83 3.93
C PRO A 342 19.84 -4.66 4.62
N ARG A 343 18.70 -4.03 4.88
CA ARG A 343 17.53 -4.69 5.45
C ARG A 343 16.24 -4.17 4.83
N GLN A 344 15.23 -5.02 4.71
CA GLN A 344 13.91 -4.59 4.29
C GLN A 344 13.24 -3.76 5.39
N VAL A 345 12.57 -2.68 4.99
CA VAL A 345 11.77 -1.79 5.84
C VAL A 345 10.39 -1.59 5.23
N GLN A 346 9.40 -1.27 6.06
CA GLN A 346 8.00 -1.07 5.63
C GLN A 346 7.73 0.33 5.06
N GLY A 347 8.62 1.29 5.32
CA GLY A 347 8.46 2.67 4.90
C GLY A 347 9.76 3.46 5.06
N TYR A 348 9.74 4.67 4.53
CA TYR A 348 10.85 5.61 4.68
C TYR A 348 10.87 6.17 6.09
N TYR A 349 12.06 6.50 6.57
CA TYR A 349 12.22 7.15 7.86
C TYR A 349 11.88 8.63 7.73
N THR A 350 11.29 9.19 8.78
CA THR A 350 11.06 10.63 8.88
C THR A 350 12.38 11.39 8.95
N GLN A 351 12.34 12.70 8.67
CA GLN A 351 13.53 13.55 8.76
C GLN A 351 14.20 13.48 10.16
N GLN A 352 13.40 13.41 11.23
CA GLN A 352 13.91 13.30 12.59
C GLN A 352 14.60 11.95 12.84
N GLU A 353 14.02 10.86 12.36
CA GLU A 353 14.60 9.51 12.50
C GLU A 353 15.89 9.36 11.71
N LEU A 354 15.98 9.93 10.50
CA LEU A 354 17.21 9.95 9.71
C LEU A 354 18.31 10.77 10.39
N ASN A 355 17.97 11.96 10.90
CA ASN A 355 18.93 12.77 11.68
C ASN A 355 19.44 12.00 12.89
N ARG A 356 18.55 11.34 13.65
CA ARG A 356 18.94 10.51 14.79
C ARG A 356 19.86 9.36 14.35
N LEU A 357 19.52 8.67 13.27
CA LEU A 357 20.30 7.55 12.75
C LEU A 357 21.71 8.01 12.34
N ILE A 358 21.83 9.12 11.61
CA ILE A 358 23.13 9.64 11.18
C ILE A 358 23.96 10.13 12.37
N SER A 359 23.35 10.84 13.32
CA SER A 359 24.05 11.26 14.54
C SER A 359 24.53 10.06 15.37
N GLN A 360 23.76 8.97 15.42
CA GLN A 360 24.18 7.72 16.04
C GLN A 360 25.37 7.11 15.31
N CYS A 361 25.36 7.06 13.98
CA CYS A 361 26.49 6.56 13.20
C CYS A 361 27.78 7.36 13.50
N GLN A 362 27.69 8.70 13.46
CA GLN A 362 28.83 9.59 13.73
C GLN A 362 29.36 9.47 15.17
N THR A 363 28.48 9.21 16.15
CA THR A 363 28.90 9.05 17.55
C THR A 363 29.48 7.67 17.83
N VAL A 364 28.95 6.60 17.22
CA VAL A 364 29.47 5.23 17.36
C VAL A 364 30.89 5.11 16.80
N SER A 365 31.22 5.79 15.70
CA SER A 365 32.62 5.84 15.19
C SER A 365 33.64 6.35 16.22
N ASN A 366 33.19 7.07 17.26
CA ASN A 366 34.03 7.63 18.32
C ASN A 366 33.93 6.90 19.67
N GLN A 367 33.15 5.81 19.76
CA GLN A 367 33.00 5.03 20.99
C GLN A 367 33.99 3.87 21.06
N LYS A 368 34.38 3.48 22.28
CA LYS A 368 35.17 2.25 22.50
C LYS A 368 34.34 1.03 22.08
N PRO A 369 34.97 -0.02 21.53
CA PRO A 369 34.30 -1.29 21.25
C PRO A 369 33.50 -1.77 22.47
N LEU A 370 32.29 -2.29 22.24
CA LEU A 370 31.44 -2.83 23.30
C LEU A 370 32.16 -3.97 24.04
N SER A 371 32.95 -4.75 23.31
CA SER A 371 33.78 -5.82 23.86
C SER A 371 34.85 -5.36 24.86
N ASP A 372 35.21 -4.07 24.86
CA ASP A 372 36.16 -3.46 25.79
C ASP A 372 35.51 -2.89 27.05
N ILE A 373 34.17 -2.92 27.15
CA ILE A 373 33.46 -2.48 28.35
C ILE A 373 33.83 -3.43 29.51
N PRO A 374 34.32 -2.90 30.65
CA PRO A 374 34.66 -3.74 31.80
C PRO A 374 33.39 -4.40 32.34
N ILE A 375 33.44 -5.72 32.48
CA ILE A 375 32.35 -6.51 33.06
C ILE A 375 32.48 -6.44 34.58
N ASN A 376 31.41 -6.04 35.25
CA ASN A 376 31.36 -6.03 36.71
C ASN A 376 31.39 -7.47 37.25
N THR A 377 32.50 -7.85 37.87
CA THR A 377 32.72 -9.19 38.43
C THR A 377 31.92 -9.47 39.70
N ASP A 378 31.38 -8.44 40.36
CA ASP A 378 30.49 -8.59 41.52
C ASP A 378 29.09 -9.07 41.10
N ILE A 379 28.73 -8.88 39.82
CA ILE A 379 27.47 -9.35 39.23
C ILE A 379 27.70 -10.62 38.42
N VAL A 380 28.83 -10.69 37.71
CA VAL A 380 29.15 -11.81 36.80
C VAL A 380 30.31 -12.62 37.36
N GLU A 381 29.98 -13.62 38.16
CA GLU A 381 30.97 -14.41 38.91
C GLU A 381 31.61 -15.53 38.07
N ARG A 382 30.92 -16.03 37.03
CA ARG A 382 31.34 -17.27 36.34
C ARG A 382 31.95 -17.00 34.97
N GLN A 383 33.07 -17.68 34.68
CA GLN A 383 33.82 -17.53 33.43
C GLN A 383 32.99 -17.74 32.16
N TYR A 384 32.02 -18.67 32.17
CA TYR A 384 31.17 -18.89 30.99
C TYR A 384 30.20 -17.71 30.75
N GLN A 385 29.79 -16.99 31.79
CA GLN A 385 28.93 -15.80 31.67
C GLN A 385 29.75 -14.65 31.08
N ILE A 386 30.99 -14.45 31.55
CA ILE A 386 31.94 -13.50 30.97
C ILE A 386 32.14 -13.79 29.47
N ARG A 387 32.37 -15.06 29.12
CA ARG A 387 32.54 -15.48 27.71
C ARG A 387 31.28 -15.22 26.88
N ALA A 388 30.10 -15.51 27.42
CA ALA A 388 28.82 -15.27 26.76
C ALA A 388 28.58 -13.77 26.50
N ILE A 389 28.79 -12.93 27.51
CA ILE A 389 28.66 -11.47 27.41
C ILE A 389 29.63 -10.94 26.35
N LYS A 390 30.92 -11.28 26.44
CA LYS A 390 31.91 -10.86 25.44
C LYS A 390 31.59 -11.33 24.02
N ALA A 391 31.02 -12.54 23.87
CA ALA A 391 30.61 -13.05 22.56
C ALA A 391 29.45 -12.24 21.95
N ILE A 392 28.46 -11.86 22.76
CA ILE A 392 27.33 -11.02 22.35
C ILE A 392 27.81 -9.59 22.04
N LEU A 393 28.61 -8.99 22.93
CA LEU A 393 29.16 -7.65 22.70
C LEU A 393 30.02 -7.62 21.43
N GLY A 394 30.87 -8.64 21.23
CA GLY A 394 31.64 -8.79 19.99
C GLY A 394 30.77 -9.04 18.75
N ALA A 395 29.61 -9.69 18.88
CA ALA A 395 28.66 -9.81 17.78
C ALA A 395 28.07 -8.45 17.38
N PHE A 396 27.74 -7.61 18.36
CA PHE A 396 27.26 -6.25 18.15
C PHE A 396 28.36 -5.31 17.62
N ASP A 397 29.61 -5.47 18.05
CA ASP A 397 30.77 -4.77 17.46
C ASP A 397 30.97 -5.14 15.99
N ARG A 398 30.60 -6.37 15.58
CA ARG A 398 30.56 -6.81 14.18
C ARG A 398 29.25 -6.45 13.47
N HIS A 399 28.46 -5.55 14.05
CA HIS A 399 27.19 -5.06 13.50
C HIS A 399 26.13 -6.13 13.24
N GLN A 400 26.20 -7.25 13.97
CA GLN A 400 25.12 -8.23 13.99
C GLN A 400 23.95 -7.66 14.80
N ARG A 401 22.71 -7.83 14.33
CA ARG A 401 21.53 -7.21 14.97
C ARG A 401 20.87 -8.06 16.05
N ALA A 402 21.25 -9.33 16.12
CA ALA A 402 20.71 -10.30 17.05
C ALA A 402 21.78 -11.33 17.39
N GLY A 403 21.72 -11.85 18.61
CA GLY A 403 22.55 -12.97 19.06
C GLY A 403 21.66 -13.98 19.78
N LEU A 404 21.93 -15.27 19.57
CA LEU A 404 21.27 -16.35 20.29
C LEU A 404 22.22 -16.88 21.36
N LEU A 405 21.75 -16.92 22.60
CA LEU A 405 22.50 -17.47 23.72
C LEU A 405 21.84 -18.76 24.22
N VAL A 406 22.53 -19.89 24.03
CA VAL A 406 22.06 -21.20 24.47
C VAL A 406 22.84 -21.62 25.71
N MET A 407 22.15 -21.74 26.85
CA MET A 407 22.71 -22.27 28.10
C MET A 407 21.78 -23.34 28.67
N ALA A 408 22.34 -24.29 29.41
CA ALA A 408 21.55 -25.29 30.12
C ALA A 408 20.73 -24.65 31.26
N THR A 409 19.50 -25.11 31.44
CA THR A 409 18.57 -24.70 32.50
C THR A 409 19.23 -24.89 33.89
N GLY A 410 19.15 -23.89 34.77
CA GLY A 410 19.79 -23.90 36.11
C GLY A 410 21.12 -23.13 36.20
N LYS A 411 21.65 -22.62 35.07
CA LYS A 411 22.73 -21.63 35.06
C LYS A 411 22.08 -20.23 35.01
N HIS A 412 21.98 -19.56 36.17
CA HIS A 412 21.20 -18.32 36.39
C HIS A 412 21.24 -17.31 35.22
N TYR A 413 20.05 -16.90 34.76
CA TYR A 413 19.81 -16.01 33.61
C TYR A 413 19.64 -14.53 33.98
N ILE A 414 19.35 -14.21 35.23
CA ILE A 414 18.91 -12.87 35.64
C ILE A 414 19.58 -12.54 36.98
N TYR A 415 20.36 -11.46 37.01
CA TYR A 415 20.77 -10.78 38.24
C TYR A 415 19.94 -9.49 38.31
N HIS A 416 19.26 -9.28 39.44
CA HIS A 416 18.47 -8.07 39.70
C HIS A 416 19.35 -6.87 39.99
#